data_AF-A0A143HE69-F1
#
_entry.id   AF-A0A143HE69-F1
#
_cell.length_a   1.000
_cell.length_b   1.000
_cell.length_c   1.000
_cell.angle_alpha   90.00
_cell.angle_beta   90.00
_cell.angle_gamma   90.00
#
_symmetry.space_group_name_H-M   'P 1'
#
loop_
_entity.id
_entity.type
_entity.pdbx_description
1 polymer ?
#
loop_
_entity_poly.entity_id
_entity_poly.type
_entity_poly.pdbx_seq_one_letter_code
_entity_poly.pdbx_strand_id
1 'polypeptide(L)'
;MEYIQLALIIILFLIALNLWTKVDSLEGRIKGLQYTLKQLTKQSGLPENPVNAALRKLIKEGEDIKAIKKARETLGLSLLEGKEYIDKLKEEN
;
A
#
# COMPACT_ATOMS: atom_id res chain seq x y z
N MET A 1 31.19 25.92 -27.89
CA MET A 1 29.75 25.54 -27.79
C MET A 1 29.59 24.09 -27.33
N GLU A 2 30.31 23.14 -27.91
CA GLU A 2 30.23 21.70 -27.54
C GLU A 2 30.59 21.41 -26.06
N TYR A 3 31.62 22.08 -25.51
CA TYR A 3 32.00 21.92 -24.09
C TYR A 3 30.92 22.37 -23.10
N ILE A 4 30.11 23.38 -23.47
CA ILE A 4 29.01 23.88 -22.63
C ILE A 4 27.87 22.86 -22.60
N GLN A 5 27.59 22.20 -23.72
CA GLN A 5 26.58 21.13 -23.80
C GLN A 5 27.00 19.92 -22.96
N LEU A 6 28.27 19.52 -23.01
CA LEU A 6 28.81 18.43 -22.18
C LEU A 6 28.71 18.76 -20.69
N ALA A 7 29.02 19.99 -20.29
CA ALA A 7 28.89 20.42 -18.89
C ALA A 7 27.44 20.37 -18.38
N LEU A 8 26.46 20.76 -19.21
CA LEU A 8 25.04 20.69 -18.85
C LEU A 8 24.55 19.25 -18.67
N ILE A 9 25.01 18.32 -19.53
CA ILE A 9 24.66 16.89 -19.41
C ILE A 9 25.22 16.30 -18.11
N ILE A 10 26.45 16.64 -17.74
CA ILE A 10 27.08 16.19 -16.50
C ILE A 10 26.32 16.72 -15.28
N ILE A 11 25.92 17.99 -15.29
CA ILE A 11 25.13 18.58 -14.20
C ILE A 11 23.77 17.89 -14.06
N LEU A 12 23.07 17.65 -15.17
CA LEU A 12 21.81 16.91 -15.19
C LEU A 12 21.98 15.48 -14.65
N PHE A 13 23.05 14.81 -15.04
CA PHE A 13 23.36 13.46 -14.56
C PHE A 13 23.65 13.43 -13.06
N LEU A 14 24.41 14.41 -12.53
CA LEU A 14 24.66 14.53 -11.09
C LEU A 14 23.40 14.82 -10.28
N ILE A 15 22.49 15.64 -10.82
CA ILE A 15 21.17 15.88 -10.21
C ILE A 15 20.34 14.61 -10.18
N ALA A 16 20.31 13.85 -11.29
CA ALA A 16 19.59 12.57 -11.37
C ALA A 16 20.12 11.53 -10.37
N LEU A 17 21.44 11.40 -10.23
CA LEU A 17 22.06 10.51 -9.24
C LEU A 17 21.67 10.89 -7.81
N ASN A 18 21.69 12.18 -7.47
CA ASN A 18 21.29 12.65 -6.14
C ASN A 18 19.82 12.32 -5.84
N LEU A 19 18.93 12.43 -6.83
CA LEU A 19 17.51 12.09 -6.67
C LEU A 19 17.31 10.60 -6.42
N TRP A 20 18.01 9.72 -7.13
CA TRP A 20 17.92 8.27 -6.92
C TRP A 20 18.34 7.84 -5.52
N THR A 21 19.43 8.38 -4.97
CA THR A 21 19.86 8.01 -3.60
C THR A 21 18.81 8.32 -2.52
N LYS A 22 18.03 9.40 -2.71
CA LYS A 22 16.96 9.77 -1.76
C LYS A 22 15.75 8.84 -1.86
N VAL A 23 15.41 8.39 -3.06
CA VAL A 23 14.31 7.45 -3.29
C VAL A 23 14.57 6.10 -2.61
N ASP A 24 15.79 5.57 -2.72
CA ASP A 24 16.16 4.30 -2.06
C ASP A 24 16.07 4.41 -0.53
N SER A 25 16.46 5.56 0.04
CA SER A 25 16.37 5.80 1.49
C SER A 25 14.93 5.87 2.01
N LEU A 26 13.97 6.19 1.14
CA LEU A 26 12.55 6.27 1.48
C LEU A 26 11.92 4.89 1.53
N GLU A 27 12.33 4.00 0.61
CA GLU A 27 11.85 2.61 0.57
C GLU A 27 12.24 1.83 1.84
N GLY A 28 13.45 2.05 2.35
CA GLY A 28 13.91 1.46 3.61
C GLY A 28 13.05 1.85 4.83
N ARG A 29 12.60 3.10 4.90
CA ARG A 29 11.73 3.59 5.98
C ARG A 29 10.31 3.01 5.89
N ILE A 30 9.78 2.87 4.67
CA ILE A 30 8.48 2.23 4.44
C ILE A 30 8.51 0.76 4.90
N LYS A 31 9.59 0.03 4.58
CA LYS A 31 9.79 -1.36 5.04
C LYS A 31 9.84 -1.46 6.57
N GLY A 32 10.51 -0.52 7.23
CA GLY A 32 10.57 -0.46 8.71
C GLY A 32 9.21 -0.23 9.37
N LEU A 33 8.39 0.65 8.79
CA LEU A 33 7.02 0.91 9.26
C LEU A 33 6.13 -0.34 9.08
N GLN A 34 6.18 -0.98 7.92
CA GLN A 34 5.44 -2.22 7.68
C GLN A 34 5.82 -3.33 8.67
N TYR A 35 7.11 -3.46 8.98
CA TYR A 35 7.60 -4.45 9.94
C TYR A 35 7.10 -4.16 11.37
N THR A 36 7.12 -2.90 11.78
CA THR A 36 6.61 -2.47 13.10
C THR A 36 5.11 -2.70 13.21
N LEU A 37 4.35 -2.33 12.17
CA LEU A 37 2.90 -2.58 12.13
C LEU A 37 2.59 -4.07 12.22
N LYS A 38 3.28 -4.92 11.45
CA LYS A 38 3.08 -6.36 11.47
C LYS A 38 3.37 -6.98 12.84
N GLN A 39 4.39 -6.49 13.56
CA GLN A 39 4.66 -6.93 14.92
C GLN A 39 3.59 -6.46 15.92
N LEU A 40 3.11 -5.22 15.78
CA LEU A 40 2.02 -4.71 16.61
C LEU A 40 0.73 -5.49 16.40
N THR A 41 0.35 -5.79 15.15
CA THR A 41 -0.84 -6.61 14.84
C THR A 41 -0.70 -8.04 15.35
N LYS A 42 0.53 -8.58 15.42
CA LYS A 42 0.77 -9.96 15.89
C LYS A 42 0.79 -10.07 17.41
N GLN A 43 1.26 -9.04 18.11
CA GLN A 43 1.39 -9.04 19.57
C GLN A 43 0.17 -8.43 20.27
N SER A 44 -0.53 -7.52 19.60
CA SER A 44 -1.76 -6.93 20.10
C SER A 44 -2.92 -7.70 19.47
N GLY A 45 -3.77 -8.31 20.28
CA GLY A 45 -5.10 -8.80 19.85
C GLY A 45 -6.01 -7.63 19.47
N LEU A 46 -5.54 -6.78 18.56
CA LEU A 46 -6.27 -5.64 18.05
C LEU A 46 -7.56 -6.17 17.45
N PRO A 47 -8.70 -5.58 17.83
CA PRO A 47 -9.97 -5.97 17.23
C PRO A 47 -9.84 -5.83 15.72
N GLU A 48 -10.34 -6.82 14.98
CA GLU A 48 -10.52 -6.69 13.54
C GLU A 48 -11.11 -5.31 13.24
N ASN A 49 -10.71 -4.72 12.12
CA ASN A 49 -11.32 -3.47 11.68
C ASN A 49 -12.85 -3.63 11.79
N PRO A 50 -13.59 -2.76 12.49
CA PRO A 50 -15.02 -2.94 12.74
C PRO A 50 -15.82 -3.13 11.44
N VAL A 51 -15.27 -2.69 10.31
CA VAL A 51 -15.77 -2.93 8.96
C VAL A 51 -15.77 -4.42 8.58
N ASN A 52 -14.81 -5.22 9.05
CA ASN A 52 -14.66 -6.65 8.74
C ASN A 52 -15.89 -7.46 9.13
N ALA A 53 -16.52 -7.17 10.27
CA ALA A 53 -17.76 -7.85 10.67
C ALA A 53 -18.89 -7.62 9.65
N ALA A 54 -19.02 -6.39 9.16
CA ALA A 54 -20.00 -6.05 8.13
C ALA A 54 -19.65 -6.68 6.76
N LEU A 55 -18.36 -6.71 6.41
CA LEU A 55 -17.89 -7.35 5.17
C LEU A 55 -18.07 -8.87 5.21
N ARG A 56 -17.71 -9.54 6.32
CA ARG A 56 -17.94 -10.99 6.52
C ARG A 56 -19.42 -11.34 6.40
N LYS A 57 -20.33 -10.47 6.87
CA LYS A 57 -21.78 -10.66 6.67
C LYS A 57 -22.18 -10.59 5.19
N LEU A 58 -21.72 -9.57 4.47
CA LEU A 58 -22.00 -9.43 3.03
C LEU A 58 -21.41 -10.60 2.20
N ILE A 59 -20.22 -11.07 2.55
CA ILE A 59 -19.58 -12.24 1.93
C ILE A 59 -20.43 -13.50 2.16
N LYS A 60 -20.91 -13.73 3.40
CA LYS A 60 -21.79 -14.87 3.72
C LYS A 60 -23.14 -14.82 2.99
N GLU A 61 -23.63 -13.63 2.71
CA GLU A 61 -24.85 -13.40 1.95
C GLU A 61 -24.65 -13.52 0.42
N GLY A 62 -23.41 -13.79 -0.06
CA GLY A 62 -23.09 -13.88 -1.50
C GLY A 62 -22.99 -12.52 -2.20
N GLU A 63 -22.98 -11.43 -1.44
CA GLU A 63 -23.02 -10.04 -1.91
C GLU A 63 -21.61 -9.46 -2.10
N ASP A 64 -20.75 -10.19 -2.80
CA ASP A 64 -19.33 -9.87 -2.98
C ASP A 64 -19.10 -8.48 -3.58
N ILE A 65 -19.91 -8.09 -4.56
CA ILE A 65 -19.80 -6.77 -5.20
C ILE A 65 -20.09 -5.65 -4.19
N LYS A 66 -21.08 -5.85 -3.31
CA LYS A 66 -21.39 -4.89 -2.24
C LYS A 66 -20.29 -4.87 -1.19
N ALA A 67 -19.71 -6.02 -0.85
CA ALA A 67 -18.57 -6.10 0.06
C ALA A 67 -17.35 -5.35 -0.48
N ILE A 68 -16.98 -5.55 -1.75
CA ILE A 68 -15.90 -4.83 -2.42
C ILE A 68 -16.19 -3.32 -2.44
N LYS A 69 -17.41 -2.92 -2.82
CA LYS A 69 -17.81 -1.52 -2.83
C LYS A 69 -17.69 -0.88 -1.45
N LYS A 70 -18.19 -1.55 -0.41
CA LYS A 70 -18.13 -1.09 0.98
C LYS A 70 -16.68 -0.95 1.43
N ALA A 71 -15.85 -1.96 1.20
CA ALA A 71 -14.42 -1.94 1.56
C ALA A 71 -13.70 -0.74 0.91
N ARG A 72 -13.95 -0.48 -0.38
CA ARG A 72 -13.38 0.69 -1.07
C ARG A 72 -13.82 2.02 -0.48
N GLU A 73 -15.11 2.17 -0.20
CA GLU A 73 -15.67 3.41 0.37
C GLU A 73 -15.19 3.66 1.80
N THR A 74 -15.05 2.62 2.62
CA THR A 74 -14.69 2.77 4.04
C THR A 74 -13.19 2.79 4.29
N LEU A 75 -12.40 2.07 3.49
CA LEU A 75 -10.95 1.91 3.68
C LEU A 75 -10.14 2.73 2.67
N GLY A 76 -10.79 3.43 1.72
CA GLY A 76 -10.12 4.22 0.70
C GLY A 76 -9.37 3.39 -0.34
N LEU A 77 -9.72 2.11 -0.48
CA LEU A 77 -9.03 1.17 -1.37
C LEU A 77 -9.42 1.41 -2.84
N SER A 78 -8.46 1.18 -3.73
CA SER A 78 -8.73 1.05 -5.17
C SER A 78 -9.59 -0.20 -5.47
N LEU A 79 -10.06 -0.33 -6.71
CA LEU A 79 -10.89 -1.48 -7.11
C LEU A 79 -10.16 -2.82 -6.91
N LEU A 80 -8.88 -2.86 -7.29
CA LEU A 80 -8.04 -4.05 -7.16
C LEU A 80 -7.80 -4.39 -5.69
N GLU A 81 -7.36 -3.41 -4.90
CA GLU A 81 -7.09 -3.58 -3.47
C GLU A 81 -8.36 -3.99 -2.70
N GLY A 82 -9.51 -3.42 -3.05
CA GLY A 82 -10.79 -3.80 -2.46
C GLY A 82 -11.18 -5.26 -2.76
N LYS A 83 -10.89 -5.75 -3.98
CA LYS A 83 -11.08 -7.16 -4.34
C LYS A 83 -10.14 -8.06 -3.54
N GLU A 84 -8.84 -7.75 -3.54
CA GLU A 84 -7.83 -8.52 -2.80
C GLU A 84 -8.13 -8.56 -1.29
N TYR A 85 -8.68 -7.48 -0.74
CA TYR A 85 -9.09 -7.41 0.65
C TYR A 85 -10.23 -8.39 0.98
N ILE A 86 -11.26 -8.43 0.12
CA ILE A 86 -12.37 -9.37 0.27
C ILE A 86 -11.94 -10.81 0.04
N ASP A 87 -11.05 -11.06 -0.93
CA ASP A 87 -10.49 -12.39 -1.19
C ASP A 87 -9.71 -12.90 0.03
N LYS A 88 -8.88 -12.07 0.67
CA LYS A 88 -8.20 -12.43 1.94
C LYS A 88 -9.18 -12.72 3.07
N LEU A 89 -10.23 -11.90 3.21
CA LEU A 89 -11.26 -12.14 4.23
C LEU A 89 -12.04 -13.45 4.00
N LYS A 90 -12.14 -13.93 2.75
CA LYS A 90 -12.70 -15.25 2.44
C LYS A 90 -11.76 -16.38 2.82
N GLU A 91 -10.46 -16.21 2.61
CA GLU A 91 -9.42 -17.20 2.97
C GLU A 91 -9.23 -17.32 4.50
N GLU A 92 -9.55 -16.27 5.26
CA GLU A 92 -9.51 -16.24 6.72
C GLU A 92 -10.80 -16.74 7.42
N ASN A 93 -11.77 -17.28 6.68
CA ASN A 93 -12.98 -17.96 7.21
C ASN A 93 -12.91 -19.47 6.98
#